data_AF-A0A2K6E4Z4-F1
#
_entry.id   AF-A0A2K6E4Z4-F1
#
_cell.length_a   1.000
_cell.length_b   1.000
_cell.length_c   1.000
_cell.angle_alpha   90.00
_cell.angle_beta   90.00
_cell.angle_gamma   90.00
#
_symmetry.space_group_name_H-M   'P 1'
#
loop_
_entity.id
_entity.type
_entity.pdbx_description
1 polymer ?
#
loop_
_entity_poly.entity_id
_entity_poly.type
_entity_poly.pdbx_seq_one_letter_code
_entity_poly.pdbx_strand_id
1 'polypeptide(L)'
;MPAPLPSRCAALRMLLADQGQSWKEEVVTMETWQEGSLKASCLYGQLPKFQDGDLTLYQSNTFLRHLGRTLGLYGKDQREAALVDMVNDGVEDLRCKYLSLIYTNYEAGKDDYVKALPGQLKPFETLLSQNQGGKTFIVGDQISFADYNLLDLLLIHEVLAPGCLDAFPLLSAYVARLSARPKLKAFLASPEHVNLPINGNGKQ
;
A
#
# COMPACT_ATOMS: atom_id res chain seq x y z
N MET A 1 -4.96 -19.58 -11.91
CA MET A 1 -5.22 -18.57 -10.85
C MET A 1 -3.88 -17.97 -10.44
N PRO A 2 -3.79 -16.66 -10.15
CA PRO A 2 -2.51 -15.99 -9.87
C PRO A 2 -1.99 -16.30 -8.45
N ALA A 3 -0.66 -16.34 -8.30
CA ALA A 3 0.07 -16.51 -7.05
C ALA A 3 -0.34 -15.47 -5.97
N PRO A 4 -0.12 -15.73 -4.67
CA PRO A 4 -0.49 -14.80 -3.61
C PRO A 4 0.08 -13.40 -3.83
N LEU A 5 -0.82 -12.42 -3.74
CA LEU A 5 -0.74 -11.06 -4.27
C LEU A 5 0.47 -10.26 -3.72
N PRO A 6 1.49 -9.95 -4.54
CA PRO A 6 2.58 -9.05 -4.13
C PRO A 6 2.06 -7.66 -3.70
N SER A 7 1.00 -7.17 -4.35
CA SER A 7 0.43 -5.83 -4.16
C SER A 7 -0.02 -5.53 -2.73
N ARG A 8 -0.59 -6.48 -1.98
CA ARG A 8 -1.05 -6.21 -0.61
C ARG A 8 0.07 -6.21 0.45
N CYS A 9 1.31 -6.55 0.07
CA CYS A 9 2.47 -6.49 0.96
C CYS A 9 3.42 -5.32 0.64
N ALA A 10 3.25 -4.63 -0.48
CA ALA A 10 4.16 -3.56 -0.91
C ALA A 10 4.25 -2.42 0.12
N ALA A 11 3.11 -1.93 0.62
CA ALA A 11 3.07 -0.91 1.67
C ALA A 11 3.78 -1.34 2.97
N LEU A 12 3.58 -2.60 3.38
CA LEU A 12 4.23 -3.18 4.56
C LEU A 12 5.76 -3.23 4.40
N ARG A 13 6.24 -3.70 3.24
CA ARG A 13 7.68 -3.79 2.96
C ARG A 13 8.33 -2.41 2.91
N MET A 14 7.67 -1.43 2.30
CA MET A 14 8.12 -0.04 2.30
C MET A 14 8.23 0.52 3.73
N LEU A 15 7.22 0.26 4.57
CA LEU A 15 7.24 0.66 5.99
C LEU A 15 8.43 0.02 6.72
N LEU A 16 8.58 -1.30 6.67
CA LEU A 16 9.66 -2.02 7.35
C LEU A 16 11.04 -1.51 6.90
N ALA A 17 11.25 -1.37 5.59
CA ALA A 17 12.50 -0.88 5.03
C ALA A 17 12.82 0.54 5.48
N ASP A 18 11.86 1.47 5.36
CA ASP A 18 12.06 2.87 5.73
C ASP A 18 12.32 3.05 7.24
N GLN A 19 11.74 2.19 8.06
CA GLN A 19 11.98 2.15 9.51
C GLN A 19 13.26 1.39 9.89
N GLY A 20 13.98 0.82 8.92
CA GLY A 20 15.19 0.03 9.16
C GLY A 20 14.95 -1.28 9.92
N GLN A 21 13.75 -1.85 9.79
CA GLN A 21 13.41 -3.15 10.33
C GLN A 21 13.91 -4.25 9.39
N SER A 22 14.34 -5.36 9.95
CA SER A 22 14.65 -6.59 9.21
C SER A 22 13.43 -7.52 9.23
N TRP A 23 13.18 -8.22 8.13
CA TRP A 23 12.16 -9.26 8.06
C TRP A 23 12.63 -10.41 7.17
N LYS A 24 11.88 -11.51 7.19
CA LYS A 24 12.08 -12.65 6.30
C LYS A 24 10.86 -12.79 5.40
N GLU A 25 11.10 -12.98 4.10
CA GLU A 25 10.05 -13.31 3.13
C GLU A 25 9.93 -14.84 3.00
N GLU A 26 8.78 -15.39 3.39
CA GLU A 26 8.41 -16.77 3.12
C GLU A 26 7.56 -16.80 1.84
N VAL A 27 8.22 -17.05 0.70
CA VAL A 27 7.56 -17.02 -0.61
C VAL A 27 6.74 -18.28 -0.83
N VAL A 28 5.42 -18.12 -0.96
CA VAL A 28 4.49 -19.21 -1.23
C VAL A 28 4.22 -19.31 -2.72
N THR A 29 4.59 -20.44 -3.33
CA THR A 29 4.32 -20.70 -4.75
C THR A 29 2.84 -21.01 -4.99
N MET A 30 2.38 -20.87 -6.23
CA MET A 30 1.00 -21.21 -6.58
C MET A 30 0.71 -22.71 -6.35
N GLU A 31 1.67 -23.57 -6.63
CA GLU A 31 1.60 -25.01 -6.37
C GLU A 31 1.40 -25.29 -4.87
N THR A 32 2.22 -24.68 -4.02
CA THR A 32 2.10 -24.79 -2.55
C THR A 32 0.74 -24.27 -2.07
N TRP A 33 0.25 -23.19 -2.65
CA TRP A 33 -1.06 -22.64 -2.29
C TRP A 33 -2.22 -23.54 -2.73
N GLN A 34 -2.09 -24.21 -3.88
CA GLN A 34 -3.10 -25.12 -4.44
C GLN A 34 -3.14 -26.49 -3.77
N GLU A 35 -2.04 -26.94 -3.18
CA GLU A 35 -2.01 -28.13 -2.31
C GLU A 35 -3.00 -27.99 -1.14
N GLY A 36 -3.14 -26.78 -0.60
CA GLY A 36 -4.28 -26.39 0.22
C GLY A 36 -4.10 -26.51 1.73
N SER A 37 -3.06 -27.20 2.24
CA SER A 37 -2.79 -27.28 3.69
C SER A 37 -2.54 -25.91 4.30
N LEU A 38 -1.70 -25.09 3.64
CA LEU A 38 -1.43 -23.72 4.07
C LEU A 38 -2.69 -22.86 4.04
N LYS A 39 -3.49 -22.96 2.97
CA LYS A 39 -4.76 -22.23 2.85
C LYS A 39 -5.71 -22.58 3.98
N ALA A 40 -5.87 -23.87 4.29
CA ALA A 40 -6.73 -24.34 5.38
C ALA A 40 -6.23 -23.88 6.77
N SER A 41 -4.92 -23.72 6.95
CA SER A 41 -4.33 -23.21 8.19
C SER A 41 -4.47 -21.69 8.37
N CYS A 42 -4.70 -20.94 7.29
CA CYS A 42 -4.88 -19.49 7.35
C CYS A 42 -6.27 -19.13 7.89
N LEU A 43 -6.35 -18.23 8.86
CA LEU A 43 -7.60 -17.85 9.54
C LEU A 43 -8.75 -17.50 8.58
N TYR A 44 -8.46 -16.76 7.51
CA TYR A 44 -9.44 -16.37 6.49
C TYR A 44 -9.25 -17.10 5.16
N GLY A 45 -8.49 -18.20 5.14
CA GLY A 45 -8.18 -18.93 3.92
C GLY A 45 -7.43 -18.10 2.87
N GLN A 46 -6.70 -17.07 3.31
CA GLN A 46 -6.04 -16.07 2.47
C GLN A 46 -4.65 -15.71 3.01
N LEU A 47 -3.80 -15.26 2.09
CA LEU A 47 -2.56 -14.55 2.36
C LEU A 47 -2.80 -13.03 2.17
N PRO A 48 -2.00 -12.16 2.78
CA PRO A 48 -0.75 -12.46 3.51
C PRO A 48 -0.94 -12.95 4.96
N LYS A 49 0.07 -13.66 5.46
CA LYS A 49 0.27 -14.08 6.85
C LYS A 49 1.53 -13.37 7.38
N PHE A 50 1.47 -12.83 8.58
CA PHE A 50 2.59 -12.11 9.21
C PHE A 50 2.89 -12.68 10.59
N GLN A 51 4.16 -12.68 10.98
CA GLN A 51 4.63 -13.15 12.27
C GLN A 51 5.53 -12.10 12.91
N ASP A 52 5.25 -11.77 14.17
CA ASP A 52 6.05 -10.90 15.03
C ASP A 52 6.26 -11.60 16.37
N GLY A 53 7.41 -12.27 16.52
CA GLY A 53 7.64 -13.21 17.62
C GLY A 53 6.68 -14.39 17.58
N ASP A 54 5.90 -14.59 18.64
CA ASP A 54 4.86 -15.62 18.77
C ASP A 54 3.49 -15.16 18.21
N LEU A 55 3.32 -13.86 17.94
CA LEU A 55 2.10 -13.32 17.39
C LEU A 55 2.00 -13.63 15.90
N THR A 56 0.95 -14.35 15.51
CA THR A 56 0.58 -14.58 14.11
C THR A 56 -0.64 -13.73 13.74
N LEU A 57 -0.52 -12.93 12.69
CA LEU A 57 -1.58 -12.06 12.18
C LEU A 57 -1.96 -12.44 10.74
N TYR A 58 -3.19 -12.09 10.38
CA TYR A 58 -3.71 -12.04 8.99
C TYR A 58 -4.28 -10.64 8.71
N GLN A 59 -4.61 -10.36 7.45
CA GLN A 59 -5.09 -9.07 6.91
C GLN A 59 -3.99 -7.99 6.82
N SER A 60 -3.71 -7.53 5.59
CA SER A 60 -2.64 -6.56 5.32
C SER A 60 -2.77 -5.26 6.14
N ASN A 61 -4.00 -4.73 6.26
CA ASN A 61 -4.24 -3.51 7.03
C ASN A 61 -4.09 -3.71 8.55
N THR A 62 -4.27 -4.94 9.04
CA THR A 62 -3.98 -5.28 10.44
C THR A 62 -2.47 -5.24 10.70
N PHE A 63 -1.65 -5.68 9.74
CA PHE A 63 -0.18 -5.61 9.86
C PHE A 63 0.30 -4.16 9.92
N LEU A 64 -0.21 -3.33 9.01
CA LEU A 64 0.09 -1.91 8.97
C LEU A 64 -0.28 -1.21 10.29
N ARG A 65 -1.47 -1.48 10.82
CA ARG A 65 -1.91 -0.92 12.11
C ARG A 65 -1.12 -1.47 13.30
N HIS A 66 -0.75 -2.75 13.28
CA HIS A 66 0.10 -3.37 14.31
C HIS A 66 1.46 -2.65 14.36
N LEU A 67 2.16 -2.58 13.23
CA LEU A 67 3.45 -1.89 13.14
C LEU A 67 3.33 -0.38 13.38
N GLY A 68 2.24 0.24 12.91
CA GLY A 68 1.96 1.63 13.20
C GLY A 68 1.89 1.89 14.71
N ARG A 69 1.30 0.97 15.47
CA ARG A 69 1.20 1.09 16.92
C ARG A 69 2.52 0.80 17.64
N THR A 70 3.23 -0.25 17.23
CA THR A 70 4.47 -0.68 17.90
C THR A 70 5.69 0.17 17.56
N LEU A 71 5.69 0.83 16.39
CA LEU A 71 6.79 1.69 15.92
C LEU A 71 6.49 3.19 16.03
N GLY A 72 5.33 3.59 16.57
CA GLY A 72 4.97 5.01 16.75
C GLY A 72 4.61 5.75 15.45
N LEU A 73 3.97 5.06 14.50
CA LEU A 73 3.55 5.58 13.18
C LEU A 73 2.02 5.68 13.08
N TYR A 74 1.37 6.16 14.13
CA TYR A 74 -0.11 6.17 14.25
C TYR A 74 -0.65 7.52 14.74
N GLY A 75 0.02 8.61 14.37
CA GLY A 75 -0.31 9.95 14.87
C GLY A 75 0.09 10.16 16.33
N LYS A 76 0.11 11.42 16.77
CA LYS A 76 0.58 11.78 18.12
C LYS A 76 -0.48 11.65 19.22
N ASP A 77 -1.75 11.62 18.83
CA ASP A 77 -2.90 11.56 19.73
C ASP A 77 -4.06 10.80 19.08
N GLN A 78 -5.13 10.58 19.85
CA GLN A 78 -6.31 9.84 19.38
C GLN A 78 -7.01 10.51 18.18
N ARG A 79 -6.91 11.84 18.06
CA ARG A 79 -7.51 12.57 16.94
C ARG A 79 -6.73 12.32 15.67
N GLU A 80 -5.40 12.41 15.72
CA GLU A 80 -4.55 12.06 14.58
C GLU A 80 -4.66 10.58 14.23
N ALA A 81 -4.73 9.68 15.22
CA ALA A 81 -4.95 8.26 14.96
C ALA A 81 -6.25 8.00 14.18
N ALA A 82 -7.34 8.68 14.54
CA ALA A 82 -8.61 8.59 13.82
C ALA A 82 -8.51 9.12 12.37
N LEU A 83 -7.74 10.19 12.14
CA LEU A 83 -7.48 10.71 10.80
C LEU A 83 -6.61 9.74 9.97
N VAL A 84 -5.61 9.12 10.58
CA VAL A 84 -4.77 8.09 9.94
C VAL A 84 -5.62 6.89 9.53
N ASP A 85 -6.54 6.46 10.39
CA ASP A 85 -7.51 5.39 10.08
C ASP A 85 -8.41 5.78 8.90
N MET A 86 -9.00 6.98 8.94
CA MET A 86 -9.85 7.49 7.86
C MET A 86 -9.11 7.51 6.50
N VAL A 87 -7.84 7.93 6.50
CA VAL A 87 -7.00 7.90 5.28
C VAL A 87 -6.82 6.47 4.81
N ASN A 88 -6.41 5.55 5.69
CA ASN A 88 -6.10 4.19 5.30
C ASN A 88 -7.32 3.43 4.78
N ASP A 89 -8.51 3.69 5.34
CA ASP A 89 -9.74 3.08 4.89
C ASP A 89 -10.14 3.62 3.50
N GLY A 90 -9.94 4.91 3.23
CA GLY A 90 -10.09 5.48 1.88
C GLY A 90 -9.09 4.90 0.87
N VAL A 91 -7.85 4.65 1.29
CA VAL A 91 -6.84 3.94 0.48
C VAL A 91 -7.30 2.51 0.17
N GLU A 92 -7.84 1.78 1.15
CA GLU A 92 -8.33 0.42 0.97
C GLU A 92 -9.53 0.34 0.01
N ASP A 93 -10.46 1.28 0.08
CA ASP A 93 -11.60 1.37 -0.84
C ASP A 93 -11.14 1.49 -2.29
N LEU A 94 -10.20 2.41 -2.57
CA LEU A 94 -9.65 2.57 -3.92
C LEU A 94 -8.79 1.36 -4.33
N ARG A 95 -8.03 0.77 -3.41
CA ARG A 95 -7.28 -0.46 -3.65
C ARG A 95 -8.19 -1.63 -4.02
N CYS A 96 -9.36 -1.76 -3.38
CA CYS A 96 -10.35 -2.77 -3.74
C CYS A 96 -10.87 -2.57 -5.17
N LYS A 97 -11.14 -1.33 -5.59
CA LYS A 97 -11.53 -1.01 -6.97
C LYS A 97 -10.41 -1.33 -7.96
N TYR A 98 -9.17 -0.95 -7.65
CA TYR A 98 -7.99 -1.30 -8.45
C TYR A 98 -7.89 -2.81 -8.64
N LEU A 99 -7.93 -3.60 -7.55
CA LEU A 99 -7.84 -5.05 -7.61
C LEU A 99 -9.01 -5.67 -8.40
N SER A 100 -10.22 -5.14 -8.27
CA SER A 100 -11.34 -5.58 -9.11
C SER A 100 -11.06 -5.33 -10.59
N LEU A 101 -10.58 -4.14 -10.97
CA LEU A 101 -10.18 -3.87 -12.34
C LEU A 101 -9.13 -4.89 -12.82
N ILE A 102 -8.01 -5.00 -12.09
CA ILE A 102 -6.88 -5.85 -12.45
C ILE A 102 -7.29 -7.31 -12.67
N TYR A 103 -8.09 -7.87 -11.76
CA TYR A 103 -8.36 -9.31 -11.74
C TYR A 103 -9.65 -9.72 -12.44
N THR A 104 -10.61 -8.81 -12.66
CA THR A 104 -11.93 -9.18 -13.17
C THR A 104 -12.35 -8.45 -14.43
N ASN A 105 -11.86 -7.23 -14.71
CA ASN A 105 -12.41 -6.41 -15.79
C ASN A 105 -11.39 -5.49 -16.50
N TYR A 106 -10.12 -5.88 -16.58
CA TYR A 106 -9.05 -4.98 -17.05
C TYR A 106 -9.31 -4.45 -18.47
N GLU A 107 -9.55 -5.31 -19.45
CA GLU A 107 -9.64 -4.88 -20.86
C GLU A 107 -10.85 -3.99 -21.14
N ALA A 108 -12.00 -4.30 -20.54
CA ALA A 108 -13.25 -3.57 -20.80
C ALA A 108 -13.50 -2.41 -19.83
N GLY A 109 -12.90 -2.44 -18.63
CA GLY A 109 -13.16 -1.47 -17.57
C GLY A 109 -12.08 -0.41 -17.38
N LYS A 110 -10.90 -0.56 -18.00
CA LYS A 110 -9.75 0.34 -17.74
C LYS A 110 -10.05 1.79 -18.11
N ASP A 111 -10.68 2.04 -19.25
CA ASP A 111 -10.96 3.41 -19.70
C ASP A 111 -11.90 4.15 -18.74
N ASP A 112 -12.99 3.51 -18.32
CA ASP A 112 -13.93 4.08 -17.35
C ASP A 112 -13.28 4.27 -15.98
N TYR A 113 -12.43 3.32 -15.55
CA TYR A 113 -11.68 3.44 -14.31
C TYR A 113 -10.75 4.64 -14.32
N VAL A 114 -9.93 4.79 -15.37
CA VAL A 114 -8.97 5.90 -15.52
C VAL A 114 -9.71 7.23 -15.63
N LYS A 115 -10.85 7.28 -16.31
CA LYS A 115 -11.71 8.48 -16.38
C LYS A 115 -12.25 8.90 -15.00
N ALA A 116 -12.57 7.94 -14.13
CA ALA A 116 -13.04 8.22 -12.78
C ALA A 116 -11.92 8.52 -11.77
N LEU A 117 -10.68 8.11 -12.08
CA LEU A 117 -9.53 8.16 -11.18
C LEU A 117 -9.25 9.56 -10.58
N PRO A 118 -9.31 10.68 -11.33
CA PRO A 118 -9.10 12.01 -10.73
C PRO A 118 -10.07 12.31 -9.57
N GLY A 119 -11.33 11.87 -9.69
CA GLY A 119 -12.32 12.02 -8.62
C GLY A 119 -12.02 11.15 -7.39
N GLN A 120 -11.34 10.01 -7.58
CA GLN A 120 -10.91 9.12 -6.49
C GLN A 120 -9.63 9.62 -5.80
N LEU A 121 -8.75 10.32 -6.51
CA LEU A 121 -7.49 10.85 -5.96
C LEU A 121 -7.65 12.20 -5.26
N LYS A 122 -8.62 13.02 -5.70
CA LYS A 122 -8.91 14.35 -5.16
C LYS A 122 -9.05 14.43 -3.62
N PRO A 123 -9.67 13.45 -2.92
CA PRO A 123 -9.73 13.46 -1.46
C PRO A 123 -8.34 13.50 -0.80
N PHE A 124 -7.35 12.76 -1.31
CA PHE A 124 -6.01 12.72 -0.74
C PHE A 124 -5.24 14.04 -0.99
N GLU A 125 -5.40 14.65 -2.17
CA GLU A 125 -4.90 16.00 -2.45
C GLU A 125 -5.51 17.03 -1.49
N THR A 126 -6.82 16.91 -1.24
CA THR A 126 -7.55 17.79 -0.31
C THR A 126 -7.01 17.65 1.11
N LEU A 127 -6.78 16.41 1.59
CA LEU A 127 -6.21 16.15 2.91
C LEU A 127 -4.80 16.75 3.04
N LEU A 128 -3.94 16.59 2.03
CA LEU A 128 -2.64 17.25 2.00
C LEU A 128 -2.78 18.78 2.08
N SER A 129 -3.69 19.38 1.32
CA SER A 129 -3.89 20.85 1.35
C SER A 129 -4.29 21.37 2.74
N GLN A 130 -5.02 20.57 3.51
CA GLN A 130 -5.49 20.90 4.86
C GLN A 130 -4.43 20.63 5.95
N ASN A 131 -3.39 19.86 5.64
CA ASN A 131 -2.30 19.54 6.56
C ASN A 131 -1.00 20.26 6.16
N GLN A 132 -0.75 21.43 6.74
CA GLN A 132 0.49 22.21 6.55
C GLN A 132 0.81 22.51 5.07
N GLY A 133 -0.23 22.64 4.24
CA GLY A 133 -0.10 22.87 2.80
C GLY A 133 0.60 21.74 2.05
N GLY A 134 0.47 20.49 2.51
CA GLY A 134 0.99 19.28 1.86
C GLY A 134 2.50 19.07 1.99
N LYS A 135 3.17 19.84 2.85
CA LYS A 135 4.63 19.84 2.98
C LYS A 135 5.19 18.76 3.90
N THR A 136 4.35 18.13 4.72
CA THR A 136 4.75 17.09 5.68
C THR A 136 4.29 15.68 5.27
N PHE A 137 3.24 15.15 5.89
CA PHE A 137 2.69 13.82 5.67
C PHE A 137 1.18 13.91 5.43
N ILE A 138 0.51 12.78 5.20
CA ILE A 138 -0.94 12.80 4.96
C ILE A 138 -1.72 13.24 6.22
N VAL A 139 -1.19 12.96 7.41
CA VAL A 139 -1.70 13.44 8.71
C VAL A 139 -0.53 13.90 9.57
N GLY A 140 -0.65 15.06 10.21
CA GLY A 140 0.34 15.58 11.15
C GLY A 140 1.69 15.94 10.52
N ASP A 141 2.73 15.96 11.34
CA ASP A 141 4.13 16.25 10.96
C ASP A 141 5.07 15.02 11.09
N GLN A 142 4.52 13.86 11.47
CA GLN A 142 5.23 12.59 11.54
C GLN A 142 4.63 11.57 10.57
N ILE A 143 5.48 10.70 10.04
CA ILE A 143 5.04 9.66 9.10
C ILE A 143 4.15 8.63 9.82
N SER A 144 3.12 8.17 9.14
CA SER A 144 2.20 7.14 9.63
C SER A 144 2.20 5.89 8.75
N PHE A 145 1.60 4.79 9.22
CA PHE A 145 1.41 3.60 8.36
C PHE A 145 0.56 3.90 7.11
N ALA A 146 -0.36 4.87 7.21
CA ALA A 146 -1.22 5.27 6.10
C ALA A 146 -0.43 5.96 4.98
N ASP A 147 0.69 6.63 5.30
CA ASP A 147 1.55 7.23 4.29
C ASP A 147 2.17 6.18 3.35
N TYR A 148 2.64 5.06 3.90
CA TYR A 148 3.20 3.98 3.08
C TYR A 148 2.12 3.29 2.22
N ASN A 149 0.90 3.14 2.75
CA ASN A 149 -0.20 2.54 2.01
C ASN A 149 -0.70 3.46 0.88
N LEU A 150 -0.79 4.76 1.15
CA LEU A 150 -1.13 5.76 0.14
C LEU A 150 -0.02 5.87 -0.91
N LEU A 151 1.26 5.89 -0.51
CA LEU A 151 2.37 5.93 -1.45
C LEU A 151 2.32 4.75 -2.42
N ASP A 152 2.13 3.53 -1.92
CA ASP A 152 1.97 2.35 -2.79
C ASP A 152 0.81 2.53 -3.77
N LEU A 153 -0.34 2.98 -3.27
CA LEU A 153 -1.52 3.23 -4.09
C LEU A 153 -1.22 4.24 -5.22
N LEU A 154 -0.51 5.32 -4.93
CA LEU A 154 -0.17 6.33 -5.93
C LEU A 154 0.83 5.79 -6.97
N LEU A 155 1.84 5.03 -6.52
CA LEU A 155 2.84 4.43 -7.42
C LEU A 155 2.21 3.44 -8.41
N ILE A 156 1.33 2.55 -7.95
CA ILE A 156 0.65 1.61 -8.86
C ILE A 156 -0.30 2.31 -9.83
N HIS A 157 -0.90 3.44 -9.43
CA HIS A 157 -1.77 4.22 -10.32
C HIS A 157 -0.99 5.01 -11.37
N GLU A 158 0.21 5.49 -11.06
CA GLU A 158 1.14 6.05 -12.06
C GLU A 158 1.58 4.99 -13.08
N VAL A 159 1.73 3.72 -12.68
CA VAL A 159 1.98 2.63 -13.64
C VAL A 159 0.74 2.34 -14.49
N LEU A 160 -0.46 2.29 -13.88
CA LEU A 160 -1.72 2.02 -14.58
C LEU A 160 -2.09 3.11 -15.59
N ALA A 161 -1.92 4.37 -15.19
CA ALA A 161 -2.29 5.59 -15.90
C ALA A 161 -1.20 6.67 -15.70
N PRO A 162 -0.12 6.63 -16.50
CA PRO A 162 0.98 7.59 -16.39
C PRO A 162 0.49 9.05 -16.49
N GLY A 163 0.95 9.90 -15.58
CA GLY A 163 0.55 11.31 -15.49
C GLY A 163 -0.76 11.54 -14.74
N CYS A 164 -1.32 10.52 -14.09
CA CYS A 164 -2.54 10.69 -13.30
C CYS A 164 -2.36 11.66 -12.11
N LEU A 165 -1.12 11.93 -11.68
CA LEU A 165 -0.80 12.90 -10.64
C LEU A 165 -0.50 14.32 -11.16
N ASP A 166 -0.46 14.56 -12.47
CA ASP A 166 -0.11 15.88 -13.03
C ASP A 166 -1.09 16.98 -12.61
N ALA A 167 -2.36 16.62 -12.38
CA ALA A 167 -3.40 17.53 -11.88
C ALA A 167 -3.37 17.72 -10.35
N PHE A 168 -2.50 17.01 -9.63
CA PHE A 168 -2.45 16.95 -8.17
C PHE A 168 -1.04 17.30 -7.67
N PRO A 169 -0.68 18.60 -7.65
CA PRO A 169 0.67 19.02 -7.32
C PRO A 169 1.14 18.62 -5.92
N LEU A 170 0.24 18.55 -4.92
CA LEU A 170 0.62 18.13 -3.58
C LEU A 170 0.90 16.63 -3.53
N LEU A 171 0.06 15.79 -4.15
CA LEU A 171 0.30 14.35 -4.27
C LEU A 171 1.58 14.05 -5.04
N SER A 172 1.82 14.73 -6.16
CA SER A 172 3.06 14.56 -6.94
C SER A 172 4.30 14.91 -6.10
N ALA A 173 4.29 16.06 -5.42
CA ALA A 173 5.38 16.46 -4.52
C ALA A 173 5.52 15.53 -3.30
N TYR A 174 4.42 14.98 -2.80
CA TYR A 174 4.39 14.00 -1.71
C TYR A 174 5.03 12.68 -2.11
N VAL A 175 4.68 12.12 -3.27
CA VAL A 175 5.29 10.89 -3.82
C VAL A 175 6.78 11.08 -4.00
N ALA A 176 7.21 12.19 -4.60
CA ALA A 176 8.63 12.49 -4.79
C ALA A 176 9.37 12.60 -3.44
N ARG A 177 8.79 13.30 -2.46
CA ARG A 177 9.40 13.51 -1.14
C ARG A 177 9.55 12.20 -0.35
N LEU A 178 8.51 11.37 -0.30
CA LEU A 178 8.57 10.10 0.42
C LEU A 178 9.52 9.12 -0.28
N SER A 179 9.44 8.99 -1.60
CA SER A 179 10.32 8.10 -2.37
C SER A 179 11.80 8.50 -2.28
N ALA A 180 12.11 9.76 -1.94
CA ALA A 180 13.46 10.25 -1.74
C ALA A 180 14.05 9.98 -0.34
N ARG A 181 13.25 9.48 0.63
CA ARG A 181 13.74 9.14 1.96
C ARG A 181 14.83 8.06 1.84
N PRO A 182 16.01 8.19 2.47
CA PRO A 182 17.18 7.39 2.11
C PRO A 182 16.98 5.86 2.11
N LYS A 183 16.36 5.33 3.17
CA LYS A 183 16.09 3.89 3.31
C LYS A 183 15.02 3.40 2.34
N LEU A 184 13.92 4.16 2.22
CA LEU A 184 12.85 3.84 1.26
C LEU A 184 13.34 3.89 -0.19
N LYS A 185 14.12 4.92 -0.55
CA LYS A 185 14.73 5.05 -1.88
C LYS A 185 15.59 3.83 -2.21
N ALA A 186 16.42 3.39 -1.27
CA ALA A 186 17.25 2.21 -1.44
C ALA A 186 16.40 0.94 -1.64
N PHE A 187 15.32 0.79 -0.87
CA PHE A 187 14.39 -0.34 -1.02
C PHE A 187 13.65 -0.33 -2.37
N LEU A 188 13.11 0.83 -2.79
CA LEU A 188 12.41 0.96 -4.06
C LEU A 188 13.32 0.69 -5.28
N ALA A 189 14.62 0.91 -5.15
CA ALA A 189 15.61 0.58 -6.18
C ALA A 189 16.16 -0.86 -6.07
N SER A 190 15.82 -1.60 -5.01
CA SER A 190 16.38 -2.92 -4.75
C SER A 190 15.79 -3.99 -5.68
N PRO A 191 16.54 -5.05 -6.02
CA PRO A 191 16.01 -6.17 -6.80
C PRO A 191 14.81 -6.85 -6.14
N GLU A 192 14.75 -6.86 -4.80
CA GLU A 192 13.65 -7.43 -4.03
C GLU A 192 12.32 -6.70 -4.24
N HIS A 193 12.36 -5.43 -4.63
CA HIS A 193 11.19 -4.66 -5.01
C HIS A 193 10.98 -4.68 -6.54
N VAL A 194 12.01 -4.31 -7.31
CA VAL A 194 11.91 -4.09 -8.76
C VAL A 194 11.62 -5.37 -9.54
N ASN A 195 12.11 -6.53 -9.09
CA ASN A 195 11.89 -7.79 -9.81
C ASN A 195 10.57 -8.47 -9.44
N LEU A 196 9.80 -7.92 -8.49
CA LEU A 196 8.48 -8.44 -8.16
C LEU A 196 7.42 -7.78 -9.05
N PRO A 197 6.56 -8.56 -9.74
CA PRO A 197 5.44 -7.99 -10.44
C PRO A 197 4.47 -7.35 -9.43
N ILE A 198 3.85 -6.22 -9.80
CA ILE A 198 2.85 -5.54 -8.95
C ILE A 198 1.70 -6.51 -8.62
N ASN A 199 1.18 -7.19 -9.65
CA ASN A 199 0.07 -8.13 -9.53
C ASN A 199 0.42 -9.50 -10.09
N GLY A 200 -0.15 -10.56 -9.50
CA GLY A 200 0.13 -11.95 -9.89
C GLY A 200 -0.42 -12.40 -11.25
N ASN A 201 -1.17 -11.58 -12.00
CA ASN A 201 -1.71 -11.93 -13.32
C ASN A 201 -0.99 -11.22 -14.49
N GLY A 202 0.12 -10.52 -14.22
CA GLY A 202 0.89 -9.80 -15.23
C GLY A 202 0.29 -8.48 -15.72
N LYS A 203 -0.86 -8.06 -15.17
CA LYS A 203 -1.48 -6.77 -15.46
C LYS A 203 -1.07 -5.75 -14.40
N GLN A 204 -1.00 -4.47 -14.77
CA GLN A 204 -0.59 -3.38 -13.89
C GLN A 204 -1.35 -2.10 -14.18
#